data_AF-A0AAD4QA83-F1
#
_entry.id   AF-A0AAD4QA83-F1
#
_cell.length_a   1.000
_cell.length_b   1.000
_cell.length_c   1.000
_cell.angle_alpha   90.00
_cell.angle_beta   90.00
_cell.angle_gamma   90.00
#
_symmetry.space_group_name_H-M   'P 1'
#
loop_
_entity.id
_entity.type
_entity.pdbx_description
1 polymer ?
#
loop_
_entity_poly.entity_id
_entity_poly.type
_entity_poly.pdbx_seq_one_letter_code
_entity_poly.pdbx_strand_id
1 'polypeptide(L)'
;MSTRNRGEVLSDDEIVTQLRQTISEICESPSTEVAVLRLMEEFHFDMEVVMTDLAEQGLNVSFSDVKYEDIASFVGLDYVLQFTDVTLFDLRRSRISTTLFRDIVRDMDVLLIPYGNLRQHSNEETRSRFFAPIVNRLTALFGSWIRNTSEPLMSDRITKRGRVECYFKTFNAAVSVVLVEATWNIEDGKERLNAIAQVIAESCNWNNRKDSFKIPVHGILCDGCSFQSFTFDGNVTPSKLTMGTFPESTFRGLKLVDFSSKPTARPFIHSLRPICETIFSSLLLTFIASVKAFRDRFASQQKSLDGWDRALKFAEEALEMPQTAEELRQENSTDTAGAMAGAAIEALKLSTDEVPISRKYISPPLMDGWDDDEVRKV
;
A
#
# COMPACT_ATOMS: atom_id res chain seq x y z
N MET A 1 -25.81 20.97 10.94
CA MET A 1 -25.10 20.19 9.91
C MET A 1 -26.13 19.42 9.11
N SER A 2 -26.41 19.89 7.89
CA SER A 2 -27.45 19.36 7.02
C SER A 2 -26.85 18.30 6.10
N THR A 3 -27.39 17.08 6.13
CA THR A 3 -27.07 16.02 5.19
C THR A 3 -27.67 16.37 3.82
N ARG A 4 -26.83 16.81 2.87
CA ARG A 4 -27.26 17.16 1.50
C ARG A 4 -27.26 15.89 0.62
N ASN A 5 -28.36 15.68 -0.10
CA ASN A 5 -28.55 14.55 -1.01
C ASN A 5 -27.62 14.65 -2.23
N ARG A 6 -26.97 13.55 -2.58
CA ARG A 6 -26.17 13.40 -3.81
C ARG A 6 -27.09 13.49 -5.03
N GLY A 7 -27.01 14.59 -5.79
CA GLY A 7 -27.68 14.74 -7.08
C GLY A 7 -28.02 16.17 -7.53
N GLU A 8 -27.91 17.19 -6.67
CA GLU A 8 -28.13 18.58 -7.07
C GLU A 8 -26.88 19.14 -7.77
N VAL A 9 -27.03 19.51 -9.05
CA VAL A 9 -26.05 20.33 -9.77
C VAL A 9 -26.17 21.74 -9.20
N LEU A 10 -25.14 22.18 -8.47
CA LEU A 10 -25.05 23.54 -7.94
C LEU A 10 -25.06 24.54 -9.09
N SER A 11 -25.74 25.67 -8.90
CA SER A 11 -25.65 26.80 -9.84
C SER A 11 -24.26 27.42 -9.79
N ASP A 12 -23.83 28.06 -10.89
CA ASP A 12 -22.51 28.70 -10.97
C ASP A 12 -22.27 29.71 -9.83
N ASP A 13 -23.31 30.44 -9.41
CA ASP A 13 -23.25 31.38 -8.28
C ASP A 13 -23.10 30.69 -6.92
N GLU A 14 -23.71 29.52 -6.73
CA GLU A 14 -23.52 28.70 -5.54
C GLU A 14 -22.12 28.11 -5.49
N ILE A 15 -21.58 27.64 -6.63
CA ILE A 15 -20.21 27.15 -6.73
C ILE A 15 -19.24 28.28 -6.38
N VAL A 16 -19.41 29.48 -6.95
CA VAL A 16 -18.53 30.64 -6.66
C VAL A 16 -18.63 31.06 -5.19
N THR A 17 -19.81 31.03 -4.59
CA THR A 17 -20.00 31.37 -3.17
C THR A 17 -19.33 30.35 -2.26
N GLN A 18 -19.51 29.06 -2.57
CA GLN A 18 -18.89 27.96 -1.84
C GLN A 18 -17.36 28.01 -2.00
N LEU A 19 -16.86 28.26 -3.21
CA LEU A 19 -15.43 28.43 -3.49
C LEU A 19 -14.84 29.60 -2.69
N ARG A 20 -15.54 30.74 -2.60
CA ARG A 20 -15.09 31.89 -1.79
C ARG A 20 -15.07 31.57 -0.29
N GLN A 21 -16.06 30.84 0.20
CA GLN A 21 -16.09 30.41 1.59
C GLN A 21 -14.94 29.44 1.89
N THR A 22 -14.75 28.42 1.05
CA THR A 22 -13.63 27.48 1.20
C THR A 22 -12.29 28.19 1.08
N ILE A 23 -12.12 29.13 0.14
CA ILE A 23 -10.90 29.96 0.01
C ILE A 23 -10.66 30.79 1.28
N SER A 24 -11.72 31.36 1.89
CA SER A 24 -11.59 32.10 3.15
C SER A 24 -11.12 31.19 4.30
N GLU A 25 -11.67 29.97 4.41
CA GLU A 25 -11.24 28.96 5.39
C GLU A 25 -9.82 28.42 5.09
N ILE A 26 -9.40 28.49 3.83
CA ILE A 26 -8.08 28.13 3.34
C ILE A 26 -7.04 29.21 3.62
N CYS A 27 -7.39 30.49 3.60
CA CYS A 27 -6.49 31.57 4.00
C CYS A 27 -6.03 31.43 5.47
N GLU A 28 -6.73 30.62 6.27
CA GLU A 28 -6.34 30.26 7.63
C GLU A 28 -5.56 28.93 7.73
N SER A 29 -5.27 28.27 6.60
CA SER A 29 -4.57 26.98 6.57
C SER A 29 -3.06 27.13 6.82
N PRO A 30 -2.43 26.13 7.45
CA PRO A 30 -1.01 26.21 7.85
C PRO A 30 -0.04 26.16 6.66
N SER A 31 -0.43 25.58 5.53
CA SER A 31 0.39 25.52 4.30
C SER A 31 -0.44 25.52 3.01
N THR A 32 0.22 25.87 1.90
CA THR A 32 -0.36 25.85 0.55
C THR A 32 -0.80 24.44 0.15
N GLU A 33 -0.07 23.42 0.55
CA GLU A 33 -0.39 22.03 0.26
C GLU A 33 -1.68 21.60 0.97
N VAL A 34 -1.87 21.97 2.24
CA VAL A 34 -3.10 21.67 2.99
C VAL A 34 -4.29 22.41 2.42
N ALA A 35 -4.08 23.66 2.01
CA ALA A 35 -5.08 24.44 1.29
C ALA A 35 -5.56 23.72 0.01
N VAL A 36 -4.62 23.25 -0.81
CA VAL A 36 -4.93 22.48 -2.02
C VAL A 36 -5.67 21.18 -1.67
N LEU A 37 -5.24 20.45 -0.63
CA LEU A 37 -5.91 19.21 -0.20
C LEU A 37 -7.37 19.45 0.24
N ARG A 38 -7.65 20.55 0.94
CA ARG A 38 -9.02 20.92 1.33
C ARG A 38 -9.88 21.28 0.13
N LEU A 39 -9.32 22.02 -0.83
CA LEU A 39 -10.00 22.28 -2.10
C LEU A 39 -10.31 20.97 -2.83
N MET A 40 -9.35 20.03 -2.87
CA MET A 40 -9.53 18.73 -3.53
C MET A 40 -10.65 17.92 -2.88
N GLU A 41 -10.71 17.95 -1.55
CA GLU A 41 -11.76 17.26 -0.81
C GLU A 41 -13.15 17.85 -1.06
N GLU A 42 -13.27 19.18 -1.09
CA GLU A 42 -14.55 19.87 -1.27
C GLU A 42 -15.05 19.84 -2.72
N PHE A 43 -14.16 20.04 -3.70
CA PHE A 43 -14.54 20.28 -5.10
C PHE A 43 -14.18 19.13 -6.06
N HIS A 44 -13.47 18.10 -5.60
CA HIS A 44 -13.16 16.88 -6.38
C HIS A 44 -12.52 17.14 -7.77
N PHE A 45 -11.68 18.16 -7.92
CA PHE A 45 -11.01 18.43 -9.20
C PHE A 45 -9.89 17.44 -9.53
N ASP A 46 -9.54 17.40 -10.81
CA ASP A 46 -8.38 16.67 -11.29
C ASP A 46 -7.09 17.40 -10.87
N MET A 47 -6.31 16.75 -10.01
CA MET A 47 -5.03 17.29 -9.53
C MET A 47 -3.98 17.38 -10.64
N GLU A 48 -3.98 16.52 -11.66
CA GLU A 48 -3.04 16.66 -12.78
C GLU A 48 -3.29 17.96 -13.54
N VAL A 49 -4.57 18.32 -13.71
CA VAL A 49 -4.99 19.59 -14.31
C VAL A 49 -4.59 20.75 -13.40
N VAL A 50 -4.96 20.70 -12.11
CA VAL A 50 -4.66 21.79 -11.17
C VAL A 50 -3.16 21.99 -10.97
N MET A 51 -2.37 20.92 -10.88
CA MET A 51 -0.92 21.02 -10.75
C MET A 51 -0.27 21.55 -12.02
N THR A 52 -0.78 21.19 -13.19
CA THR A 52 -0.33 21.79 -14.47
C THR A 52 -0.62 23.29 -14.49
N ASP A 53 -1.85 23.69 -14.15
CA ASP A 53 -2.26 25.10 -14.10
C ASP A 53 -1.44 25.91 -13.08
N LEU A 54 -1.18 25.34 -11.90
CA LEU A 54 -0.35 25.97 -10.87
C LEU A 54 1.10 26.11 -11.34
N ALA A 55 1.66 25.07 -11.96
CA ALA A 55 3.02 25.11 -12.50
C ALA A 55 3.15 26.15 -13.64
N GLU A 56 2.16 26.27 -14.52
CA GLU A 56 2.11 27.30 -15.57
C GLU A 56 2.07 28.73 -14.98
N GLN A 57 1.48 28.89 -13.80
CA GLN A 57 1.47 30.15 -13.04
C GLN A 57 2.72 30.37 -12.18
N GLY A 58 3.69 29.45 -12.22
CA GLY A 58 4.93 29.52 -11.44
C GLY A 58 4.75 29.15 -9.96
N LEU A 59 3.61 28.58 -9.58
CA LEU A 59 3.32 28.06 -8.25
C LEU A 59 3.75 26.59 -8.20
N ASN A 60 4.93 26.33 -7.62
CA ASN A 60 5.42 24.97 -7.44
C ASN A 60 4.89 24.38 -6.13
N VAL A 61 3.79 23.63 -6.19
CA VAL A 61 3.25 22.90 -5.03
C VAL A 61 3.87 21.50 -5.01
N SER A 62 4.44 21.07 -3.89
CA SER A 62 5.02 19.73 -3.78
C SER A 62 4.53 19.02 -2.52
N PHE A 63 3.76 17.94 -2.72
CA PHE A 63 3.27 17.14 -1.59
C PHE A 63 4.39 16.40 -0.84
N SER A 64 5.59 16.29 -1.42
CA SER A 64 6.78 15.74 -0.78
C SER A 64 7.36 16.64 0.32
N ASP A 65 6.89 17.89 0.42
CA ASP A 65 7.31 18.84 1.45
C ASP A 65 6.36 18.96 2.65
N VAL A 66 5.17 18.35 2.57
CA VAL A 66 4.15 18.38 3.62
C VAL A 66 4.70 17.88 4.95
N LYS A 67 4.44 18.61 6.03
CA LYS A 67 4.77 18.19 7.39
C LYS A 67 3.58 17.56 8.07
N TYR A 68 3.86 16.68 9.03
CA TYR A 68 2.79 16.08 9.83
C TYR A 68 1.96 17.13 10.58
N GLU A 69 2.59 18.20 11.06
CA GLU A 69 1.90 19.31 11.73
C GLU A 69 0.84 19.99 10.85
N ASP A 70 1.05 20.00 9.53
CA ASP A 70 0.13 20.59 8.58
C ASP A 70 -1.10 19.70 8.37
N ILE A 71 -0.90 18.37 8.34
CA ILE A 71 -1.94 17.41 7.91
C ILE A 71 -2.59 16.60 9.04
N ALA A 72 -2.07 16.65 10.27
CA ALA A 72 -2.62 15.87 11.39
C ALA A 72 -4.13 16.13 11.58
N SER A 73 -4.54 17.41 11.56
CA SER A 73 -5.95 17.80 11.71
C SER A 73 -6.86 17.27 10.60
N PHE A 74 -6.33 17.09 9.39
CA PHE A 74 -7.05 16.55 8.24
C PHE A 74 -7.49 15.10 8.47
N VAL A 75 -6.74 14.35 9.27
CA VAL A 75 -7.05 12.97 9.65
C VAL A 75 -7.59 12.82 11.08
N GLY A 76 -8.04 13.93 11.66
CA GLY A 76 -8.61 13.96 13.01
C GLY A 76 -7.60 13.71 14.13
N LEU A 77 -6.31 14.00 13.89
CA LEU A 77 -5.23 13.88 14.87
C LEU A 77 -4.74 15.26 15.34
N ASP A 78 -4.17 15.30 16.54
CA ASP A 78 -3.47 16.45 17.10
C ASP A 78 -1.96 16.29 16.87
N TYR A 79 -1.37 17.26 16.16
CA TYR A 79 0.07 17.23 15.89
C TYR A 79 0.92 17.33 17.17
N VAL A 80 0.42 18.01 18.21
CA VAL A 80 1.12 18.17 19.50
C VAL A 80 1.25 16.82 20.20
N LEU A 81 0.30 15.91 19.98
CA LEU A 81 0.30 14.56 20.55
C LEU A 81 1.25 13.61 19.82
N GLN A 82 1.94 14.06 18.77
CA GLN A 82 2.98 13.30 18.06
C GLN A 82 2.57 11.85 17.74
N PHE A 83 1.32 11.66 17.28
CA PHE A 83 0.79 10.36 16.84
C PHE A 83 0.49 9.36 17.97
N THR A 84 0.45 9.82 19.23
CA THR A 84 0.05 8.99 20.37
C THR A 84 -1.47 8.78 20.42
N ASP A 85 -2.23 9.68 19.81
CA ASP A 85 -3.68 9.72 19.65
C ASP A 85 -4.22 8.91 18.45
N VAL A 86 -3.31 8.35 17.63
CA VAL A 86 -3.71 7.52 16.49
C VAL A 86 -4.47 6.28 16.94
N THR A 87 -5.56 5.96 16.25
CA THR A 87 -6.28 4.71 16.47
C THR A 87 -5.43 3.52 16.01
N LEU A 88 -5.38 2.47 16.81
CA LEU A 88 -4.64 1.26 16.49
C LEU A 88 -5.53 0.20 15.84
N PHE A 89 -4.94 -0.64 14.99
CA PHE A 89 -5.56 -1.86 14.50
C PHE A 89 -4.61 -3.05 14.65
N ASP A 90 -5.18 -4.23 14.84
CA ASP A 90 -4.39 -5.46 14.98
C ASP A 90 -3.80 -5.88 13.63
N LEU A 91 -2.47 -5.90 13.57
CA LEU A 91 -1.75 -6.47 12.45
C LEU A 91 -1.91 -7.98 12.44
N ARG A 92 -2.37 -8.47 11.30
CA ARG A 92 -2.49 -9.91 11.06
C ARG A 92 -1.23 -10.43 10.39
N ARG A 93 -0.89 -11.67 10.74
CA ARG A 93 0.12 -12.45 10.03
C ARG A 93 -0.59 -13.53 9.22
N SER A 94 -0.71 -13.28 7.93
CA SER A 94 -1.14 -14.30 6.98
C SER A 94 0.05 -15.19 6.66
N ARG A 95 0.11 -16.32 7.38
CA ARG A 95 1.13 -17.35 7.20
C ARG A 95 1.25 -17.77 5.72
N ILE A 96 2.44 -17.58 5.16
CA ILE A 96 2.79 -18.05 3.81
C ILE A 96 3.39 -19.45 3.85
N SER A 97 3.33 -20.17 2.73
CA SER A 97 3.94 -21.49 2.61
C SER A 97 5.46 -21.43 2.82
N THR A 98 6.02 -22.48 3.42
CA THR A 98 7.48 -22.56 3.63
C THR A 98 8.25 -22.58 2.30
N THR A 99 7.65 -23.15 1.26
CA THR A 99 8.22 -23.15 -0.10
C THR A 99 8.34 -21.72 -0.63
N LEU A 100 7.26 -20.94 -0.61
CA LEU A 100 7.28 -19.55 -1.05
C LEU A 100 8.29 -18.71 -0.24
N PHE A 101 8.29 -18.87 1.08
CA PHE A 101 9.24 -18.16 1.93
C PHE A 101 10.70 -18.53 1.63
N ARG A 102 10.97 -19.81 1.35
CA ARG A 102 12.30 -20.28 0.93
C ARG A 102 12.73 -19.65 -0.38
N ASP A 103 11.82 -19.53 -1.34
CA ASP A 103 12.13 -18.93 -2.64
C ASP A 103 12.41 -17.42 -2.52
N ILE A 104 11.69 -16.70 -1.65
CA ILE A 104 12.03 -15.32 -1.29
C ILE A 104 13.46 -15.22 -0.74
N VAL A 105 13.81 -16.08 0.22
CA VAL A 105 15.15 -16.08 0.84
C VAL A 105 16.23 -16.42 -0.18
N ARG A 106 15.98 -17.36 -1.11
CA ARG A 106 16.92 -17.70 -2.19
C ARG A 106 17.16 -16.53 -3.13
N ASP A 107 16.12 -15.82 -3.52
CA ASP A 107 16.28 -14.63 -4.35
C ASP A 107 17.07 -13.53 -3.62
N MET A 108 16.84 -13.33 -2.32
CA MET A 108 17.65 -12.40 -1.52
C MET A 108 19.11 -12.86 -1.42
N ASP A 109 19.37 -14.16 -1.32
CA ASP A 109 20.72 -14.74 -1.32
C ASP A 109 21.47 -14.46 -2.62
N VAL A 110 20.78 -14.53 -3.77
CA VAL A 110 21.34 -14.11 -5.06
C VAL A 110 21.75 -12.63 -5.05
N LEU A 111 20.96 -11.77 -4.40
CA LEU A 111 21.25 -10.34 -4.30
C LEU A 111 22.36 -10.01 -3.30
N LEU A 112 22.66 -10.88 -2.34
CA LEU A 112 23.80 -10.70 -1.43
C LEU A 112 25.14 -10.72 -2.18
N ILE A 113 25.24 -11.44 -3.29
CA ILE A 113 26.49 -11.54 -4.07
C ILE A 113 26.88 -10.18 -4.69
N PRO A 114 26.03 -9.50 -5.48
CA PRO A 114 26.38 -8.23 -6.10
C PRO A 114 26.28 -7.02 -5.16
N TYR A 115 25.39 -7.03 -4.16
CA TYR A 115 25.15 -5.86 -3.30
C TYR A 115 25.83 -5.95 -1.92
N GLY A 116 26.34 -7.13 -1.55
CA GLY A 116 26.87 -7.37 -0.22
C GLY A 116 25.78 -7.35 0.86
N ASN A 117 26.23 -7.35 2.11
CA ASN A 117 25.39 -7.33 3.29
C ASN A 117 24.65 -5.98 3.43
N LEU A 118 23.49 -5.99 4.10
CA LEU A 118 22.68 -4.79 4.37
C LEU A 118 23.48 -3.58 4.89
N ARG A 119 24.48 -3.81 5.76
CA ARG A 119 25.34 -2.73 6.29
C ARG A 119 26.21 -2.04 5.23
N GLN A 120 26.45 -2.70 4.11
CA GLN A 120 27.28 -2.20 3.01
C GLN A 120 26.45 -1.36 2.02
N HIS A 121 25.12 -1.32 2.18
CA HIS A 121 24.23 -0.58 1.29
C HIS A 121 24.27 0.91 1.65
N SER A 122 25.01 1.69 0.86
CA SER A 122 25.28 3.12 1.08
C SER A 122 24.18 4.07 0.61
N ASN A 123 23.10 3.55 0.04
CA ASN A 123 21.92 4.32 -0.37
C ASN A 123 20.64 3.47 -0.26
N GLU A 124 19.51 4.14 -0.31
CA GLU A 124 18.16 3.57 -0.17
C GLU A 124 17.79 2.71 -1.39
N GLU A 125 18.21 3.09 -2.60
CA GLU A 125 17.94 2.30 -3.81
C GLU A 125 18.52 0.88 -3.74
N THR A 126 19.73 0.75 -3.19
CA THR A 126 20.40 -0.55 -3.04
C THR A 126 19.66 -1.44 -2.04
N ARG A 127 19.16 -0.87 -0.95
CA ARG A 127 18.34 -1.59 0.03
C ARG A 127 16.98 -1.98 -0.52
N SER A 128 16.30 -1.06 -1.22
CA SER A 128 15.04 -1.36 -1.88
C SER A 128 15.20 -2.56 -2.80
N ARG A 129 16.26 -2.58 -3.63
CA ARG A 129 16.58 -3.72 -4.50
C ARG A 129 16.80 -5.01 -3.70
N PHE A 130 17.49 -4.94 -2.57
CA PHE A 130 17.68 -6.10 -1.69
C PHE A 130 16.36 -6.66 -1.13
N PHE A 131 15.37 -5.81 -0.84
CA PHE A 131 14.05 -6.22 -0.37
C PHE A 131 13.04 -6.52 -1.48
N ALA A 132 13.34 -6.15 -2.73
CA ALA A 132 12.49 -6.39 -3.89
C ALA A 132 12.02 -7.85 -4.04
N PRO A 133 12.81 -8.90 -3.71
CA PRO A 133 12.33 -10.28 -3.76
C PRO A 133 11.07 -10.55 -2.94
N ILE A 134 10.93 -9.91 -1.77
CA ILE A 134 9.75 -10.08 -0.91
C ILE A 134 8.51 -9.60 -1.68
N VAL A 135 8.57 -8.37 -2.15
CA VAL A 135 7.48 -7.73 -2.88
C VAL A 135 7.17 -8.48 -4.17
N ASN A 136 8.19 -8.80 -4.97
CA ASN A 136 8.01 -9.44 -6.27
C ASN A 136 7.35 -10.82 -6.16
N ARG A 137 7.82 -11.66 -5.23
CA ARG A 137 7.25 -13.00 -5.04
C ARG A 137 5.83 -12.96 -4.47
N LEU A 138 5.55 -12.03 -3.55
CA LEU A 138 4.23 -11.91 -2.95
C LEU A 138 3.21 -11.31 -3.93
N THR A 139 3.58 -10.27 -4.67
CA THR A 139 2.70 -9.65 -5.68
C THR A 139 2.42 -10.57 -6.86
N ALA A 140 3.40 -11.41 -7.25
CA ALA A 140 3.20 -12.42 -8.30
C ALA A 140 2.06 -13.42 -8.00
N LEU A 141 1.73 -13.66 -6.72
CA LEU A 141 0.59 -14.50 -6.35
C LEU A 141 -0.77 -13.91 -6.80
N PHE A 142 -0.82 -12.59 -6.98
CA PHE A 142 -2.01 -11.88 -7.45
C PHE A 142 -2.02 -11.75 -8.99
N GLY A 143 -1.09 -12.41 -9.68
CA GLY A 143 -0.97 -12.36 -11.14
C GLY A 143 -0.78 -10.93 -11.66
N SER A 144 -1.58 -10.56 -12.65
CA SER A 144 -1.60 -9.20 -13.22
C SER A 144 -2.49 -8.22 -12.46
N TRP A 145 -3.15 -8.65 -11.37
CA TRP A 145 -4.19 -7.85 -10.72
C TRP A 145 -3.64 -6.82 -9.76
N ILE A 146 -2.51 -7.10 -9.10
CA ILE A 146 -1.74 -6.12 -8.35
C ILE A 146 -0.44 -5.87 -9.10
N ARG A 147 -0.21 -4.63 -9.53
CA ARG A 147 0.99 -4.26 -10.27
C ARG A 147 1.73 -3.16 -9.54
N ASN A 148 3.05 -3.33 -9.42
CA ASN A 148 3.92 -2.23 -9.07
C ASN A 148 3.96 -1.25 -10.26
N THR A 149 3.54 -0.02 -10.05
CA THR A 149 3.72 1.04 -11.04
C THR A 149 4.89 1.91 -10.61
N SER A 150 5.96 1.89 -11.41
CA SER A 150 7.14 2.74 -11.21
C SER A 150 6.94 4.18 -11.70
N GLU A 151 5.69 4.60 -11.92
CA GLU A 151 5.39 5.98 -12.29
C GLU A 151 5.63 6.86 -11.06
N PRO A 152 6.50 7.88 -11.15
CA PRO A 152 6.61 8.86 -10.10
C PRO A 152 5.24 9.54 -9.96
N LEU A 153 4.77 9.66 -8.72
CA LEU A 153 3.40 10.08 -8.41
C LEU A 153 3.10 11.52 -8.85
N MET A 154 4.16 12.28 -9.10
CA MET A 154 4.23 13.58 -9.74
C MET A 154 5.48 13.60 -10.63
N SER A 155 5.40 14.21 -11.80
CA SER A 155 6.49 14.35 -12.79
C SER A 155 7.71 15.16 -12.30
N ASP A 156 7.73 15.52 -11.02
CA ASP A 156 8.87 16.13 -10.39
C ASP A 156 9.97 15.09 -10.16
N ARG A 157 11.05 15.31 -10.90
CA ARG A 157 12.40 14.75 -10.68
C ARG A 157 12.53 14.17 -9.28
N ILE A 158 12.55 12.82 -9.22
CA ILE A 158 13.05 11.97 -8.12
C ILE A 158 13.50 12.84 -6.95
N THR A 159 12.58 13.00 -5.99
CA THR A 159 12.72 13.95 -4.89
C THR A 159 14.12 13.85 -4.31
N LYS A 160 14.82 14.98 -4.22
CA LYS A 160 16.19 15.10 -3.68
C LYS A 160 16.30 14.74 -2.18
N ARG A 161 15.32 14.02 -1.62
CA ARG A 161 15.21 13.63 -0.20
C ARG A 161 15.35 12.13 0.06
N GLY A 162 15.78 11.32 -0.92
CA GLY A 162 16.26 9.96 -0.64
C GLY A 162 15.19 9.02 -0.10
N ARG A 163 13.99 9.04 -0.69
CA ARG A 163 12.91 8.07 -0.38
C ARG A 163 12.66 7.21 -1.61
N VAL A 164 12.53 5.90 -1.43
CA VAL A 164 12.11 4.99 -2.49
C VAL A 164 10.67 4.59 -2.22
N GLU A 165 9.81 4.84 -3.19
CA GLU A 165 8.37 4.61 -3.06
C GLU A 165 7.94 3.56 -4.08
N CYS A 166 7.32 2.49 -3.58
CA CYS A 166 6.70 1.46 -4.42
C CYS A 166 5.19 1.50 -4.22
N TYR A 167 4.46 1.80 -5.29
CA TYR A 167 3.00 1.88 -5.28
C TYR A 167 2.41 0.70 -6.05
N PHE A 168 1.41 0.07 -5.46
CA PHE A 168 0.72 -1.05 -6.07
C PHE A 168 -0.70 -0.65 -6.47
N LYS A 169 -0.98 -0.72 -7.77
CA LYS A 169 -2.32 -0.51 -8.31
C LYS A 169 -3.03 -1.85 -8.46
N THR A 170 -4.25 -1.93 -7.95
CA THR A 170 -5.15 -3.05 -8.17
C THR A 170 -6.02 -2.77 -9.39
N PHE A 171 -6.12 -3.73 -10.31
CA PHE A 171 -6.89 -3.65 -11.57
C PHE A 171 -6.53 -2.44 -12.45
N ASN A 172 -5.27 -1.98 -12.40
CA ASN A 172 -4.77 -0.77 -13.07
C ASN A 172 -5.51 0.54 -12.74
N ALA A 173 -6.36 0.56 -11.71
CA ALA A 173 -7.20 1.72 -11.41
C ALA A 173 -6.94 2.29 -10.01
N ALA A 174 -6.85 1.44 -8.98
CA ALA A 174 -6.83 1.89 -7.60
C ALA A 174 -5.48 1.63 -6.93
N VAL A 175 -4.83 2.67 -6.42
CA VAL A 175 -3.63 2.49 -5.59
C VAL A 175 -4.07 1.90 -4.26
N SER A 176 -3.54 0.73 -3.90
CA SER A 176 -4.04 -0.04 -2.76
C SER A 176 -2.98 -0.30 -1.69
N VAL A 177 -1.71 -0.53 -2.09
CA VAL A 177 -0.58 -0.64 -1.16
C VAL A 177 0.50 0.36 -1.55
N VAL A 178 1.12 0.97 -0.54
CA VAL A 178 2.33 1.78 -0.69
C VAL A 178 3.40 1.32 0.27
N LEU A 179 4.55 0.98 -0.28
CA LEU A 179 5.75 0.72 0.49
C LEU A 179 6.66 1.94 0.37
N VAL A 180 6.90 2.61 1.49
CA VAL A 180 7.79 3.77 1.58
C VAL A 180 9.05 3.33 2.28
N GLU A 181 10.15 3.28 1.55
CA GLU A 181 11.47 3.22 2.15
C GLU A 181 11.85 4.63 2.59
N ALA A 182 11.74 4.87 3.89
CA ALA A 182 12.19 6.11 4.49
C ALA A 182 13.70 6.07 4.69
N THR A 183 14.27 7.25 4.89
CA THR A 183 15.66 7.50 5.29
C THR A 183 16.13 6.57 6.41
N TRP A 184 17.45 6.50 6.61
CA TRP A 184 18.21 5.52 7.39
C TRP A 184 17.74 5.24 8.84
N ASN A 185 16.77 5.99 9.37
CA ASN A 185 16.25 5.77 10.71
C ASN A 185 14.78 6.20 10.85
N ILE A 186 13.82 5.28 10.67
CA ILE A 186 12.40 5.52 10.97
C ILE A 186 12.17 5.76 12.47
N GLU A 187 13.13 5.42 13.33
CA GLU A 187 13.05 5.70 14.75
C GLU A 187 13.08 7.22 15.05
N ASP A 188 13.54 8.07 14.12
CA ASP A 188 13.27 9.51 14.22
C ASP A 188 11.78 9.77 13.98
N GLY A 189 11.08 10.06 15.08
CA GLY A 189 9.65 10.33 15.08
C GLY A 189 9.24 11.39 14.07
N LYS A 190 10.08 12.41 13.80
CA LYS A 190 9.70 13.49 12.87
C LYS A 190 9.75 13.07 11.40
N GLU A 191 10.81 12.40 10.97
CA GLU A 191 10.93 11.93 9.58
C GLU A 191 9.86 10.91 9.23
N ARG A 192 9.60 9.97 10.16
CA ARG A 192 8.51 9.00 10.06
C ARG A 192 7.17 9.70 9.86
N LEU A 193 6.85 10.67 10.71
CA LEU A 193 5.56 11.37 10.63
C LEU A 193 5.43 12.18 9.34
N ASN A 194 6.51 12.78 8.84
CA ASN A 194 6.50 13.45 7.55
C ASN A 194 6.35 12.47 6.37
N ALA A 195 6.84 11.24 6.47
CA ALA A 195 6.59 10.21 5.46
C ALA A 195 5.10 9.80 5.43
N ILE A 196 4.49 9.63 6.61
CA ILE A 196 3.04 9.39 6.72
C ILE A 196 2.26 10.57 6.14
N ALA A 197 2.66 11.81 6.47
CA ALA A 197 2.02 13.02 5.98
C ALA A 197 2.04 13.11 4.45
N GLN A 198 3.18 12.83 3.84
CA GLN A 198 3.32 12.75 2.39
C GLN A 198 2.39 11.69 1.80
N VAL A 199 2.34 10.48 2.37
CA VAL A 199 1.43 9.43 1.88
C VAL A 199 -0.02 9.87 1.97
N ILE A 200 -0.45 10.55 3.04
CA ILE A 200 -1.83 11.06 3.17
C ILE A 200 -2.12 12.11 2.10
N ALA A 201 -1.23 13.09 1.93
CA ALA A 201 -1.38 14.15 0.93
C ALA A 201 -1.48 13.57 -0.48
N GLU A 202 -0.57 12.64 -0.82
CA GLU A 202 -0.58 11.95 -2.10
C GLU A 202 -1.80 11.04 -2.27
N SER A 203 -2.24 10.36 -1.21
CA SER A 203 -3.44 9.50 -1.25
C SER A 203 -4.71 10.26 -1.59
N CYS A 204 -4.78 11.55 -1.25
CA CYS A 204 -5.88 12.42 -1.65
C CYS A 204 -5.92 12.66 -3.16
N ASN A 205 -4.76 12.58 -3.84
CA ASN A 205 -4.66 12.62 -5.30
C ASN A 205 -4.96 11.26 -5.96
N TRP A 206 -4.86 10.15 -5.25
CA TRP A 206 -4.97 8.85 -5.92
C TRP A 206 -6.35 8.65 -6.56
N ASN A 207 -6.32 8.01 -7.74
CA ASN A 207 -7.49 7.72 -8.57
C ASN A 207 -8.60 6.94 -7.86
N ASN A 208 -8.37 6.43 -6.65
CA ASN A 208 -9.39 5.84 -5.80
C ASN A 208 -10.63 6.75 -5.71
N ARG A 209 -10.44 8.05 -5.48
CA ARG A 209 -11.57 9.01 -5.45
C ARG A 209 -12.12 9.32 -6.86
N LYS A 210 -11.26 9.51 -7.87
CA LYS A 210 -11.67 9.85 -9.26
C LYS A 210 -12.55 8.80 -9.92
N ASP A 211 -12.27 7.53 -9.71
CA ASP A 211 -13.03 6.41 -10.29
C ASP A 211 -14.20 5.91 -9.41
N SER A 212 -14.52 6.65 -8.34
CA SER A 212 -15.51 6.26 -7.32
C SER A 212 -15.17 4.99 -6.53
N PHE A 213 -13.90 4.57 -6.53
CA PHE A 213 -13.44 3.40 -5.77
C PHE A 213 -13.06 3.78 -4.34
N LYS A 214 -13.91 3.38 -3.40
CA LYS A 214 -13.68 3.62 -1.97
C LYS A 214 -12.75 2.56 -1.37
N ILE A 215 -11.48 2.60 -1.71
CA ILE A 215 -10.46 1.64 -1.24
C ILE A 215 -9.49 2.35 -0.29
N PRO A 216 -9.35 1.87 0.96
CA PRO A 216 -8.33 2.34 1.87
C PRO A 216 -6.92 2.05 1.36
N VAL A 217 -6.01 2.95 1.70
CA VAL A 217 -4.58 2.85 1.40
C VAL A 217 -3.90 2.10 2.51
N HIS A 218 -3.16 1.03 2.18
CA HIS A 218 -2.29 0.36 3.13
C HIS A 218 -0.85 0.80 2.94
N GLY A 219 -0.30 1.51 3.92
CA GLY A 219 1.07 1.97 3.93
C GLY A 219 1.98 1.06 4.75
N ILE A 220 3.20 0.83 4.26
CA ILE A 220 4.27 0.15 4.98
C ILE A 220 5.52 1.03 4.93
N LEU A 221 5.92 1.56 6.08
CA LEU A 221 7.17 2.29 6.23
C LEU A 221 8.29 1.30 6.56
N CYS A 222 9.43 1.43 5.86
CA CYS A 222 10.61 0.60 6.07
C CYS A 222 11.91 1.43 6.01
N ASP A 223 12.89 1.15 6.87
CA ASP A 223 14.25 1.74 6.83
C ASP A 223 15.33 0.67 6.55
N GLY A 224 14.88 -0.52 6.16
CA GLY A 224 15.66 -1.73 5.96
C GLY A 224 15.86 -2.57 7.22
N CYS A 225 15.54 -2.05 8.40
CA CYS A 225 15.69 -2.75 9.68
C CYS A 225 14.39 -2.81 10.49
N SER A 226 13.43 -1.94 10.21
CA SER A 226 12.14 -1.88 10.85
C SER A 226 11.02 -1.72 9.81
N PHE A 227 9.86 -2.29 10.11
CA PHE A 227 8.69 -2.29 9.23
C PHE A 227 7.47 -1.88 10.04
N GLN A 228 6.80 -0.80 9.64
CA GLN A 228 5.64 -0.28 10.34
C GLN A 228 4.48 -0.11 9.36
N SER A 229 3.32 -0.66 9.70
CA SER A 229 2.14 -0.62 8.84
C SER A 229 1.15 0.41 9.34
N PHE A 230 0.48 1.08 8.41
CA PHE A 230 -0.64 1.99 8.70
C PHE A 230 -1.68 1.87 7.58
N THR A 231 -2.88 2.38 7.84
CA THR A 231 -3.90 2.51 6.80
C THR A 231 -4.51 3.90 6.83
N PHE A 232 -4.73 4.45 5.64
CA PHE A 232 -5.42 5.71 5.44
C PHE A 232 -6.72 5.46 4.67
N ASP A 233 -7.84 5.80 5.29
CA ASP A 233 -9.16 5.77 4.67
C ASP A 233 -9.66 7.19 4.44
N GLY A 234 -9.47 7.67 3.21
CA GLY A 234 -10.00 8.95 2.76
C GLY A 234 -11.49 8.89 2.39
N ASN A 235 -12.21 7.81 2.62
CA ASN A 235 -13.63 7.69 2.26
C ASN A 235 -14.60 8.00 3.41
N VAL A 236 -14.06 8.26 4.59
CA VAL A 236 -14.80 8.64 5.80
C VAL A 236 -14.56 10.13 6.09
N THR A 237 -15.49 10.77 6.80
CA THR A 237 -15.39 12.18 7.18
C THR A 237 -15.46 12.29 8.71
N PRO A 238 -14.40 12.80 9.38
CA PRO A 238 -13.09 13.13 8.80
C PRO A 238 -12.37 11.88 8.27
N SER A 239 -11.41 12.10 7.35
CA SER A 239 -10.54 11.02 6.86
C SER A 239 -9.87 10.33 8.04
N LYS A 240 -9.67 9.01 7.96
CA LYS A 240 -9.20 8.22 9.11
C LYS A 240 -7.83 7.62 8.84
N LEU A 241 -6.92 7.85 9.78
CA LEU A 241 -5.62 7.19 9.82
C LEU A 241 -5.57 6.20 10.99
N THR A 242 -5.11 4.98 10.73
CA THR A 242 -4.92 3.96 11.77
C THR A 242 -3.55 3.32 11.66
N MET A 243 -2.94 3.01 12.80
CA MET A 243 -1.61 2.42 12.89
C MET A 243 -1.69 0.94 13.26
N GLY A 244 -0.89 0.12 12.58
CA GLY A 244 -0.81 -1.30 12.84
C GLY A 244 -0.01 -1.60 14.11
N THR A 245 -0.53 -2.50 14.93
CA THR A 245 0.17 -3.02 16.10
C THR A 245 0.02 -4.53 16.21
N PHE A 246 1.00 -5.21 16.79
CA PHE A 246 0.78 -6.59 17.24
C PHE A 246 0.24 -6.58 18.67
N PRO A 247 -0.65 -7.52 19.02
CA PRO A 247 -1.01 -7.75 20.41
C PRO A 247 0.25 -7.94 21.25
N GLU A 248 0.29 -7.35 22.45
CA GLU A 248 1.39 -7.48 23.42
C GLU A 248 2.74 -6.81 23.04
N SER A 249 2.84 -6.20 21.86
CA SER A 249 4.06 -5.47 21.47
C SER A 249 4.04 -4.02 21.94
N THR A 250 5.10 -3.59 22.62
CA THR A 250 5.35 -2.17 22.91
C THR A 250 5.87 -1.41 21.68
N PHE A 251 6.40 -2.13 20.69
CA PHE A 251 6.89 -1.58 19.43
C PHE A 251 5.81 -1.66 18.35
N ARG A 252 5.53 -0.53 17.69
CA ARG A 252 4.55 -0.41 16.60
C ARG A 252 5.15 -0.85 15.27
N GLY A 253 5.46 -2.16 15.13
CA GLY A 253 6.01 -2.73 13.91
C GLY A 253 6.76 -4.05 14.10
N LEU A 254 7.57 -4.40 13.10
CA LEU A 254 8.49 -5.54 13.12
C LEU A 254 9.94 -5.07 12.97
N LYS A 255 10.87 -5.75 13.62
CA LYS A 255 12.32 -5.52 13.47
C LYS A 255 12.97 -6.69 12.74
N LEU A 256 13.78 -6.37 11.74
CA LEU A 256 14.63 -7.32 11.03
C LEU A 256 15.97 -7.43 11.74
N VAL A 257 16.35 -8.63 12.13
CA VAL A 257 17.63 -8.89 12.77
C VAL A 257 18.71 -8.93 11.71
N ASP A 258 19.69 -8.05 11.80
CA ASP A 258 20.85 -8.05 10.91
C ASP A 258 21.62 -9.39 10.98
N PHE A 259 21.71 -10.10 9.85
CA PHE A 259 22.36 -11.40 9.76
C PHE A 259 23.87 -11.34 9.97
N SER A 260 24.51 -10.19 9.75
CA SER A 260 25.94 -10.01 10.02
C SER A 260 26.25 -9.85 11.51
N SER A 261 25.24 -9.57 12.33
CA SER A 261 25.38 -9.38 13.78
C SER A 261 25.39 -10.68 14.59
N LYS A 262 25.14 -11.83 13.94
CA LYS A 262 25.00 -13.14 14.61
C LYS A 262 25.84 -14.21 13.90
N PRO A 263 26.22 -15.30 14.60
CA PRO A 263 27.02 -16.39 14.00
C PRO A 263 26.32 -17.18 12.89
N THR A 264 24.98 -17.07 12.79
CA THR A 264 24.18 -17.79 11.79
C THR A 264 23.13 -16.87 11.20
N ALA A 265 22.68 -17.14 9.98
CA ALA A 265 21.58 -16.40 9.34
C ALA A 265 20.19 -16.72 9.95
N ARG A 266 20.10 -17.70 10.86
CA ARG A 266 18.84 -18.18 11.43
C ARG A 266 18.01 -17.06 12.09
N PRO A 267 18.57 -16.16 12.93
CA PRO A 267 17.81 -15.06 13.52
C PRO A 267 17.23 -14.09 12.48
N PHE A 268 17.99 -13.76 11.43
CA PHE A 268 17.51 -12.95 10.31
C PHE A 268 16.32 -13.61 9.63
N ILE A 269 16.46 -14.88 9.25
CA ILE A 269 15.39 -15.67 8.59
C ILE A 269 14.14 -15.72 9.48
N HIS A 270 14.28 -15.93 10.78
CA HIS A 270 13.15 -15.92 11.71
C HIS A 270 12.46 -14.56 11.81
N SER A 271 13.21 -13.45 11.81
CA SER A 271 12.64 -12.10 11.82
C SER A 271 12.05 -11.66 10.48
N LEU A 272 12.57 -12.19 9.37
CA LEU A 272 12.11 -11.89 8.02
C LEU A 272 10.72 -12.50 7.74
N ARG A 273 10.47 -13.72 8.24
CA ARG A 273 9.21 -14.42 7.95
C ARG A 273 7.95 -13.63 8.36
N PRO A 274 7.84 -13.10 9.60
CA PRO A 274 6.73 -12.24 9.99
C PRO A 274 6.55 -11.00 9.10
N ILE A 275 7.65 -10.43 8.60
CA ILE A 275 7.61 -9.26 7.70
C ILE A 275 6.94 -9.65 6.38
N CYS A 276 7.39 -10.75 5.76
CA CYS A 276 6.77 -11.27 4.54
C CYS A 276 5.28 -11.57 4.73
N GLU A 277 4.91 -12.20 5.84
CA GLU A 277 3.51 -12.54 6.16
C GLU A 277 2.64 -11.29 6.38
N THR A 278 3.18 -10.23 6.99
CA THR A 278 2.46 -8.97 7.22
C THR A 278 2.28 -8.19 5.91
N ILE A 279 3.29 -8.17 5.05
CA ILE A 279 3.19 -7.58 3.70
C ILE A 279 2.15 -8.36 2.88
N PHE A 280 2.19 -9.70 2.92
CA PHE A 280 1.20 -10.53 2.24
C PHE A 280 -0.23 -10.28 2.75
N SER A 281 -0.41 -10.13 4.06
CA SER A 281 -1.70 -9.78 4.66
C SER A 281 -2.24 -8.46 4.13
N SER A 282 -1.36 -7.46 4.00
CA SER A 282 -1.71 -6.13 3.49
C SER A 282 -2.13 -6.19 2.02
N LEU A 283 -1.39 -6.93 1.20
CA LEU A 283 -1.73 -7.19 -0.22
C LEU A 283 -3.08 -7.91 -0.35
N LEU A 284 -3.37 -8.85 0.53
CA LEU A 284 -4.61 -9.61 0.48
C LEU A 284 -5.83 -8.78 0.90
N LEU A 285 -5.71 -8.01 1.99
CA LEU A 285 -6.77 -7.10 2.45
C LEU A 285 -7.13 -6.06 1.37
N THR A 286 -6.10 -5.52 0.71
CA THR A 286 -6.27 -4.53 -0.35
C THR A 286 -6.86 -5.13 -1.61
N PHE A 287 -6.46 -6.35 -1.97
CA PHE A 287 -7.09 -7.10 -3.05
C PHE A 287 -8.58 -7.32 -2.79
N ILE A 288 -8.94 -7.81 -1.59
CA ILE A 288 -10.35 -8.01 -1.19
C ILE A 288 -11.14 -6.70 -1.26
N ALA A 289 -10.59 -5.62 -0.70
CA ALA A 289 -11.23 -4.30 -0.76
C ALA A 289 -11.46 -3.84 -2.22
N SER A 290 -10.49 -4.12 -3.09
CA SER A 290 -10.60 -3.80 -4.51
C SER A 290 -11.65 -4.65 -5.22
N VAL A 291 -11.68 -5.97 -4.98
CA VAL A 291 -12.70 -6.87 -5.54
C VAL A 291 -14.10 -6.41 -5.11
N LYS A 292 -14.29 -6.03 -3.84
CA LYS A 292 -15.55 -5.47 -3.33
C LYS A 292 -15.92 -4.17 -4.05
N ALA A 293 -15.00 -3.23 -4.14
CA ALA A 293 -15.26 -1.93 -4.76
C ALA A 293 -15.60 -2.07 -6.26
N PHE A 294 -14.92 -2.98 -6.96
CA PHE A 294 -15.23 -3.28 -8.36
C PHE A 294 -16.57 -3.99 -8.51
N ARG A 295 -16.86 -5.02 -7.71
CA ARG A 295 -18.17 -5.67 -7.70
C ARG A 295 -19.30 -4.64 -7.52
N ASP A 296 -19.18 -3.77 -6.53
CA ASP A 296 -20.21 -2.78 -6.20
C ASP A 296 -20.39 -1.76 -7.34
N ARG A 297 -19.31 -1.37 -8.02
CA ARG A 297 -19.36 -0.55 -9.24
C ARG A 297 -20.06 -1.27 -10.40
N PHE A 298 -19.86 -2.58 -10.56
CA PHE A 298 -20.55 -3.34 -11.60
C PHE A 298 -22.02 -3.61 -11.27
N ALA A 299 -22.36 -3.74 -9.99
CA ALA A 299 -23.74 -3.89 -9.52
C ALA A 299 -24.58 -2.66 -9.88
N SER A 300 -24.01 -1.45 -9.73
CA SER A 300 -24.69 -0.21 -10.14
C SER A 300 -24.90 -0.11 -11.67
N GLN A 301 -24.15 -0.88 -12.46
CA GLN A 301 -24.30 -0.97 -13.92
C GLN A 301 -25.20 -2.13 -14.38
N GLN A 302 -25.90 -2.82 -13.46
CA GLN A 302 -26.79 -3.96 -13.75
C GLN A 302 -26.12 -5.11 -14.55
N LYS A 303 -24.82 -5.34 -14.31
CA LYS A 303 -24.07 -6.45 -14.92
C LYS A 303 -24.10 -7.69 -14.02
N SER A 304 -23.83 -8.87 -14.59
CA SER A 304 -23.67 -10.11 -13.80
C SER A 304 -22.56 -9.95 -12.76
N LEU A 305 -22.82 -10.45 -11.55
CA LEU A 305 -21.92 -10.40 -10.41
C LEU A 305 -21.28 -11.75 -10.08
N ASP A 306 -21.69 -12.83 -10.76
CA ASP A 306 -21.33 -14.20 -10.35
C ASP A 306 -19.81 -14.43 -10.26
N GLY A 307 -19.05 -13.91 -11.22
CA GLY A 307 -17.58 -13.98 -11.20
C GLY A 307 -16.97 -13.15 -10.07
N TRP A 308 -17.50 -11.96 -9.81
CA TRP A 308 -17.06 -11.12 -8.70
C TRP A 308 -17.36 -11.73 -7.33
N ASP A 309 -18.53 -12.33 -7.16
CA ASP A 309 -18.92 -12.98 -5.90
C ASP A 309 -18.09 -14.24 -5.63
N ARG A 310 -17.80 -15.05 -6.67
CA ARG A 310 -16.87 -16.18 -6.54
C ARG A 310 -15.45 -15.72 -6.24
N ALA A 311 -14.94 -14.73 -6.98
CA ALA A 311 -13.63 -14.16 -6.73
C ALA A 311 -13.52 -13.65 -5.28
N LEU A 312 -14.53 -12.92 -4.81
CA LEU A 312 -14.56 -12.41 -3.45
C LEU A 312 -14.56 -13.53 -2.41
N LYS A 313 -15.42 -14.53 -2.58
CA LYS A 313 -15.49 -15.68 -1.68
C LYS A 313 -14.12 -16.36 -1.54
N PHE A 314 -13.47 -16.66 -2.65
CA PHE A 314 -12.16 -17.29 -2.64
C PHE A 314 -11.07 -16.39 -2.03
N ALA A 315 -11.14 -15.07 -2.22
CA ALA A 315 -10.21 -14.13 -1.60
C ALA A 315 -10.39 -14.07 -0.06
N GLU A 316 -11.64 -14.10 0.42
CA GLU A 316 -11.95 -14.14 1.85
C GLU A 316 -11.50 -15.47 2.47
N GLU A 317 -11.72 -16.60 1.79
CA GLU A 317 -11.16 -17.91 2.18
C GLU A 317 -9.62 -17.87 2.28
N ALA A 318 -8.95 -17.24 1.30
CA ALA A 318 -7.51 -17.06 1.29
C ALA A 318 -7.01 -16.16 2.44
N LEU A 319 -7.86 -15.33 3.05
CA LEU A 319 -7.52 -14.48 4.21
C LEU A 319 -7.72 -15.20 5.54
N GLU A 320 -8.70 -16.10 5.61
CA GLU A 320 -9.01 -16.87 6.81
C GLU A 320 -8.03 -18.03 7.02
N MET A 321 -7.75 -18.82 5.96
CA MET A 321 -6.87 -20.00 6.05
C MET A 321 -5.49 -19.70 6.67
N PRO A 322 -4.79 -18.60 6.35
CA PRO A 322 -3.51 -18.27 6.97
C PRO A 322 -3.59 -17.97 8.47
N GLN A 323 -4.74 -17.52 8.98
CA GLN A 323 -4.96 -17.29 10.42
C GLN A 323 -5.06 -18.63 11.14
N THR A 324 -5.88 -19.55 10.62
CA THR A 324 -5.95 -20.93 11.11
C THR A 324 -4.60 -21.64 11.02
N ALA A 325 -3.83 -21.39 9.96
CA ALA A 325 -2.49 -21.94 9.81
C ALA A 325 -1.52 -21.44 10.90
N GLU A 326 -1.68 -20.21 11.39
CA GLU A 326 -0.88 -19.69 12.49
C GLU A 326 -1.30 -20.28 13.84
N GLU A 327 -2.60 -20.44 14.10
CA GLU A 327 -3.14 -21.14 15.28
C GLU A 327 -2.60 -22.58 15.36
N LEU A 328 -2.73 -23.34 14.27
CA LEU A 328 -2.21 -24.72 14.17
C LEU A 328 -0.70 -24.79 14.39
N ARG A 329 0.06 -23.77 13.98
CA ARG A 329 1.50 -23.70 14.26
C ARG A 329 1.78 -23.49 15.75
N GLN A 330 0.99 -22.66 16.43
CA GLN A 330 1.13 -22.46 17.87
C GLN A 330 0.83 -23.75 18.65
N GLU A 331 -0.04 -24.59 18.12
CA GLU A 331 -0.35 -25.93 18.63
C GLU A 331 0.68 -27.02 18.25
N ASN A 332 1.81 -26.65 17.62
CA ASN A 332 2.84 -27.55 17.10
C ASN A 332 2.39 -28.50 15.97
N SER A 333 1.25 -28.24 15.31
CA SER A 333 0.77 -28.98 14.14
C SER A 333 1.38 -28.40 12.84
N THR A 334 2.71 -28.50 12.71
CA THR A 334 3.46 -27.78 11.66
C THR A 334 3.12 -28.21 10.24
N ASP A 335 2.86 -29.50 10.02
CA ASP A 335 2.55 -30.03 8.69
C ASP A 335 1.17 -29.57 8.23
N THR A 336 0.18 -29.63 9.14
CA THR A 336 -1.18 -29.13 8.89
C THR A 336 -1.19 -27.62 8.65
N ALA A 337 -0.42 -26.87 9.45
CA ALA A 337 -0.22 -25.44 9.22
C ALA A 337 0.40 -25.15 7.84
N GLY A 338 1.35 -25.98 7.41
CA GLY A 338 1.96 -25.90 6.08
C GLY A 338 0.95 -26.17 4.96
N ALA A 339 0.15 -27.22 5.09
CA ALA A 339 -0.90 -27.56 4.14
C ALA A 339 -1.97 -26.45 4.04
N MET A 340 -2.38 -25.89 5.17
CA MET A 340 -3.35 -24.78 5.22
C MET A 340 -2.80 -23.51 4.55
N ALA A 341 -1.53 -23.17 4.78
CA ALA A 341 -0.89 -22.06 4.08
C ALA A 341 -0.76 -22.30 2.57
N GLY A 342 -0.61 -23.56 2.13
CA GLY A 342 -0.67 -23.94 0.72
C GLY A 342 -2.06 -23.78 0.12
N ALA A 343 -3.09 -24.26 0.83
CA ALA A 343 -4.49 -24.13 0.41
C ALA A 343 -4.91 -22.66 0.28
N ALA A 344 -4.42 -21.78 1.16
CA ALA A 344 -4.66 -20.33 1.06
C ALA A 344 -4.15 -19.73 -0.27
N ILE A 345 -2.99 -20.20 -0.76
CA ILE A 345 -2.42 -19.75 -2.04
C ILE A 345 -3.27 -20.26 -3.21
N GLU A 346 -3.75 -21.50 -3.16
CA GLU A 346 -4.65 -22.05 -4.17
C GLU A 346 -6.00 -21.31 -4.19
N ALA A 347 -6.56 -20.99 -3.02
CA ALA A 347 -7.77 -20.16 -2.92
C ALA A 347 -7.54 -18.76 -3.53
N LEU A 348 -6.40 -18.13 -3.25
CA LEU A 348 -6.05 -16.86 -3.88
C LEU A 348 -5.96 -16.99 -5.40
N LYS A 349 -5.34 -18.05 -5.91
CA LYS A 349 -5.26 -18.31 -7.35
C LYS A 349 -6.65 -18.45 -7.99
N LEU A 350 -7.53 -19.25 -7.39
CA LEU A 350 -8.92 -19.39 -7.83
C LEU A 350 -9.65 -18.03 -7.83
N SER A 351 -9.43 -17.20 -6.80
CA SER A 351 -9.98 -15.86 -6.76
C SER A 351 -9.52 -15.03 -7.96
N THR A 352 -8.21 -15.03 -8.25
CA THR A 352 -7.64 -14.27 -9.37
C THR A 352 -8.12 -14.77 -10.74
N ASP A 353 -8.42 -16.05 -10.89
CA ASP A 353 -8.93 -16.63 -12.13
C ASP A 353 -10.41 -16.29 -12.37
N GLU A 354 -11.19 -16.06 -11.30
CA GLU A 354 -12.62 -15.74 -11.36
C GLU A 354 -12.92 -14.25 -11.62
N VAL A 355 -11.93 -13.36 -11.45
CA VAL A 355 -12.10 -11.92 -11.70
C VAL A 355 -12.52 -11.68 -13.15
N PRO A 356 -13.72 -11.12 -13.42
CA PRO A 356 -14.28 -11.03 -14.77
C PRO A 356 -13.78 -9.77 -15.50
N ILE A 357 -12.45 -9.56 -15.54
CA ILE A 357 -11.82 -8.48 -16.28
C ILE A 357 -11.23 -9.02 -17.60
N SER A 358 -11.26 -8.19 -18.64
CA SER A 358 -10.76 -8.57 -19.97
C SER A 358 -9.30 -9.01 -19.93
N ARG A 359 -8.99 -10.14 -20.58
CA ARG A 359 -7.62 -10.69 -20.71
C ARG A 359 -6.62 -9.71 -21.34
N LYS A 360 -7.08 -8.66 -22.03
CA LYS A 360 -6.20 -7.60 -22.56
C LYS A 360 -5.45 -6.82 -21.47
N TYR A 361 -5.90 -6.89 -20.22
CA TYR A 361 -5.24 -6.29 -19.06
C TYR A 361 -4.30 -7.28 -18.35
N ILE A 362 -4.16 -8.51 -18.85
CA ILE A 362 -3.28 -9.53 -18.32
C ILE A 362 -2.04 -9.59 -19.22
N SER A 363 -0.88 -9.41 -18.62
CA SER A 363 0.40 -9.62 -19.31
C SER A 363 0.79 -11.08 -19.10
N PRO A 364 0.94 -11.91 -20.15
CA PRO A 364 1.37 -13.29 -19.98
C PRO A 364 2.80 -13.32 -19.39
N PRO A 365 3.07 -14.20 -18.42
CA PRO A 365 4.42 -14.44 -17.93
C PRO A 365 5.38 -14.78 -19.07
N LEU A 366 6.61 -14.26 -19.00
CA LEU A 366 7.66 -14.56 -19.99
C LEU A 366 7.91 -16.07 -20.11
N MET A 367 7.82 -16.79 -18.98
CA MET A 367 8.06 -18.23 -18.93
C MET A 367 7.01 -19.07 -19.65
N ASP A 368 5.84 -18.52 -19.98
CA ASP A 368 4.84 -19.23 -20.79
C ASP A 368 5.36 -19.50 -22.22
N GLY A 369 6.33 -18.72 -22.68
CA GLY A 369 7.03 -18.93 -23.95
C GLY A 369 8.36 -19.68 -23.83
N TRP A 370 8.72 -20.20 -22.66
CA TRP A 370 9.98 -20.91 -22.46
C TRP A 370 9.89 -22.33 -23.04
N ASP A 371 10.78 -22.64 -23.98
CA ASP A 371 10.97 -23.97 -24.55
C ASP A 371 12.46 -24.32 -24.51
N ASP A 372 12.82 -25.34 -23.74
CA ASP A 372 14.22 -25.74 -23.55
C ASP A 372 14.90 -26.15 -24.87
N ASP A 373 14.15 -26.74 -25.80
CA ASP A 373 14.70 -27.23 -27.05
C ASP A 373 14.88 -26.09 -28.06
N GLU A 374 13.97 -25.12 -28.12
CA GLU A 374 14.14 -23.91 -28.92
C GLU A 374 15.26 -23.01 -28.38
N VAL A 375 15.35 -22.82 -27.06
CA VAL A 375 16.41 -22.00 -26.44
C VAL A 375 17.79 -22.61 -26.69
N ARG A 376 17.93 -23.94 -26.67
CA ARG A 376 19.21 -24.63 -26.94
C ARG A 376 19.70 -24.50 -28.39
N LYS A 377 18.85 -24.09 -29.33
CA LYS A 377 19.22 -23.92 -30.75
C LYS A 377 19.93 -22.60 -31.04
N VAL A 378 19.86 -21.62 -30.14
CA VAL A 378 20.49 -20.30 -30.24
C VAL A 378 21.81 -20.32 -29.46
#